data_AF-A0A7H8QHG5-F1
#
_entry.id   AF-A0A7H8QHG5-F1
#
_cell.length_a   1.000
_cell.length_b   1.000
_cell.length_c   1.000
_cell.angle_alpha   90.00
_cell.angle_beta   90.00
_cell.angle_gamma   90.00
#
_symmetry.space_group_name_H-M   'P 1'
#
loop_
_entity.id
_entity.type
_entity.pdbx_description
1 polymer ?
#
loop_
_entity_poly.entity_id
_entity_poly.type
_entity_poly.pdbx_seq_one_letter_code
_entity_poly.pdbx_strand_id
1 'polypeptide(L)'
;MERAIISITTQHSIGPVDRKIYSGFVEHMGRYVIEAIKEVKPPLVRYPGGNYTANFNWMDGVGPTRNPRVELAWLKTEPNTFGTNEFIEWCRATDVEPFFCLNMGTGDLREALAWIEYCNNDTNSLYANLRRSHGYEKPHNVKYWCLGNEVYGDWQVAQDSKENYAAKAIRLLDPTVKLVLCGKHGYND
;
A
#
# COMPACT_ATOMS: atom_id res chain seq x y z
N MET A 1 22.19 23.19 -37.57
CA MET A 1 21.32 22.03 -37.23
C MET A 1 22.18 21.08 -36.44
N GLU A 2 21.99 20.99 -35.13
CA GLU A 2 22.72 20.01 -34.31
C GLU A 2 22.19 18.61 -34.61
N ARG A 3 23.10 17.63 -34.77
CA ARG A 3 22.78 16.21 -34.97
C ARG A 3 23.10 15.45 -33.69
N ALA A 4 22.11 14.75 -33.14
CA ALA A 4 22.32 13.75 -32.10
C ALA A 4 22.67 12.39 -32.74
N ILE A 5 23.57 11.64 -32.10
CA ILE A 5 23.94 10.27 -32.48
C ILE A 5 23.60 9.35 -31.30
N ILE A 6 22.88 8.26 -31.59
CA ILE A 6 22.55 7.20 -30.63
C ILE A 6 23.23 5.91 -31.09
N SER A 7 23.93 5.24 -30.19
CA SER A 7 24.57 3.94 -30.42
C SER A 7 23.93 2.89 -29.51
N ILE A 8 23.55 1.74 -30.07
CA ILE A 8 22.93 0.62 -29.33
C ILE A 8 23.86 -0.59 -29.44
N THR A 9 24.26 -1.16 -28.32
CA THR A 9 25.11 -2.37 -28.26
C THR A 9 24.63 -3.33 -27.18
N THR A 10 24.68 -4.64 -27.47
CA THR A 10 24.39 -5.70 -26.50
C THR A 10 25.58 -6.03 -25.61
N GLN A 11 26.77 -5.50 -25.91
CA GLN A 11 27.98 -5.69 -25.10
C GLN A 11 27.99 -4.82 -23.82
N HIS A 12 27.08 -3.84 -23.73
CA HIS A 12 26.93 -2.99 -22.55
C HIS A 12 25.51 -3.10 -22.01
N SER A 13 25.33 -3.97 -21.01
CA SER A 13 24.06 -4.16 -20.30
C SER A 13 24.14 -3.61 -18.88
N ILE A 14 23.15 -2.83 -18.45
CA ILE A 14 23.04 -2.34 -17.06
C ILE A 14 22.49 -3.44 -16.15
N GLY A 15 21.42 -4.13 -16.58
CA GLY A 15 20.79 -5.20 -15.81
C GLY A 15 19.44 -5.62 -16.41
N PRO A 16 18.81 -6.69 -15.88
CA PRO A 16 17.46 -7.07 -16.28
C PRO A 16 16.45 -6.01 -15.84
N VAL A 17 15.46 -5.74 -16.69
CA VAL A 17 14.35 -4.85 -16.35
C VAL A 17 13.37 -5.58 -15.43
N ASP A 18 13.28 -5.19 -14.17
CA ASP A 18 12.20 -5.65 -13.29
C ASP A 18 10.89 -4.98 -13.72
N ARG A 19 9.88 -5.76 -14.13
CA ARG A 19 8.57 -5.23 -14.54
C ARG A 19 7.93 -4.30 -13.50
N LYS A 20 8.30 -4.41 -12.22
CA LYS A 20 7.77 -3.57 -11.14
C LYS A 20 7.99 -2.08 -11.33
N ILE A 21 8.90 -1.66 -12.22
CA ILE A 21 9.03 -0.25 -12.62
C ILE A 21 7.78 0.29 -13.34
N TYR A 22 6.91 -0.59 -13.85
CA TYR A 22 5.64 -0.23 -14.52
C TYR A 22 4.42 -0.30 -13.58
N SER A 23 4.64 -0.25 -12.26
CA SER A 23 3.57 -0.31 -11.25
C SER A 23 2.76 0.99 -11.19
N GLY A 24 1.55 0.91 -10.66
CA GLY A 24 0.66 2.05 -10.46
C GLY A 24 0.57 2.53 -9.02
N PHE A 25 -0.15 3.63 -8.82
CA PHE A 25 -0.41 4.26 -7.52
C PHE A 25 -1.84 4.76 -7.47
N VAL A 26 -2.51 4.52 -6.35
CA VAL A 26 -3.91 4.86 -6.13
C VAL A 26 -4.09 5.36 -4.70
N GLU A 27 -4.62 6.58 -4.57
CA GLU A 27 -4.70 7.27 -3.27
C GLU A 27 -6.06 7.12 -2.59
N HIS A 28 -7.14 7.54 -3.27
CA HIS A 28 -8.53 7.48 -2.81
C HIS A 28 -9.36 6.77 -3.89
N MET A 29 -10.04 5.67 -3.60
CA MET A 29 -10.77 4.93 -4.64
C MET A 29 -12.27 5.15 -4.55
N GLY A 30 -12.74 6.16 -5.27
CA GLY A 30 -14.17 6.43 -5.44
C GLY A 30 -14.81 5.80 -6.68
N ARG A 31 -14.04 5.38 -7.71
CA ARG A 31 -14.56 4.76 -8.95
C ARG A 31 -13.53 3.84 -9.62
N TYR A 32 -13.94 2.60 -9.89
CA TYR A 32 -13.10 1.54 -10.46
C TYR A 32 -12.89 1.72 -11.98
N VAL A 33 -11.67 1.99 -12.44
CA VAL A 33 -11.33 1.93 -13.88
C VAL A 33 -10.66 0.59 -14.18
N ILE A 34 -11.45 -0.46 -14.38
CA ILE A 34 -10.93 -1.84 -14.58
C ILE A 34 -10.37 -2.03 -16.00
N GLU A 35 -11.05 -1.51 -17.02
CA GLU A 35 -10.72 -1.79 -18.42
C GLU A 35 -9.35 -1.24 -18.82
N ALA A 36 -9.08 0.04 -18.51
CA ALA A 36 -7.78 0.64 -18.81
C ALA A 36 -6.63 -0.05 -18.06
N ILE A 37 -6.88 -0.54 -16.84
CA ILE A 37 -5.85 -1.21 -16.03
C ILE A 37 -5.53 -2.60 -16.59
N LYS A 38 -6.52 -3.30 -17.16
CA LYS A 38 -6.31 -4.56 -17.89
C LYS A 38 -5.49 -4.38 -19.17
N GLU A 39 -5.50 -3.20 -19.76
CA GLU A 39 -4.65 -2.88 -20.92
C GLU A 39 -3.22 -2.55 -20.47
N VAL A 40 -3.06 -1.68 -19.46
CA VAL A 40 -1.75 -1.25 -18.95
C VAL A 40 -1.00 -2.40 -18.24
N LYS A 41 -1.72 -3.28 -17.54
CA LYS A 41 -1.19 -4.44 -16.79
C LYS A 41 -0.05 -4.08 -15.83
N PRO A 42 -0.28 -3.11 -14.90
CA PRO A 42 0.72 -2.80 -13.89
C PRO A 42 0.92 -4.04 -12.99
N PRO A 43 2.15 -4.44 -12.67
CA PRO A 43 2.38 -5.61 -11.82
C PRO A 43 2.01 -5.37 -10.35
N LEU A 44 2.08 -4.13 -9.87
CA LEU A 44 1.65 -3.73 -8.54
C LEU A 44 0.86 -2.44 -8.59
N VAL A 45 0.01 -2.22 -7.59
CA VAL A 45 -0.58 -0.92 -7.31
C VAL A 45 -0.48 -0.61 -5.82
N ARG A 46 0.07 0.56 -5.49
CA ARG A 46 0.13 1.08 -4.12
C ARG A 46 -1.21 1.70 -3.71
N TYR A 47 -1.72 1.33 -2.54
CA TYR A 47 -2.95 1.85 -1.92
C TYR A 47 -2.94 1.57 -0.40
N PRO A 48 -3.71 2.26 0.44
CA PRO A 48 -4.04 3.66 0.24
C PRO A 48 -2.74 4.43 0.07
N GLY A 49 -2.84 5.57 -0.58
CA GLY A 49 -1.67 6.26 -1.08
C GLY A 49 -1.37 7.54 -0.33
N GLY A 50 -0.20 8.10 -0.64
CA GLY A 50 0.08 9.53 -0.50
C GLY A 50 -0.18 10.09 0.88
N ASN A 51 -0.51 11.37 0.92
CA ASN A 51 -0.73 12.10 2.15
C ASN A 51 -1.98 11.60 2.89
N TYR A 52 -2.94 11.03 2.17
CA TYR A 52 -4.15 10.41 2.74
C TYR A 52 -3.84 9.37 3.82
N THR A 53 -2.82 8.54 3.57
CA THR A 53 -2.48 7.42 4.45
C THR A 53 -2.08 7.90 5.85
N ALA A 54 -1.56 9.12 6.00
CA ALA A 54 -1.09 9.65 7.28
C ALA A 54 -2.20 9.88 8.32
N ASN A 55 -3.47 9.94 7.91
CA ASN A 55 -4.64 10.02 8.81
C ASN A 55 -5.70 8.94 8.50
N PHE A 56 -5.31 7.91 7.75
CA PHE A 56 -6.19 6.80 7.39
C PHE A 56 -6.25 5.76 8.51
N ASN A 57 -7.45 5.33 8.88
CA ASN A 57 -7.65 4.15 9.74
C ASN A 57 -8.30 3.04 8.93
N TRP A 58 -7.58 1.95 8.72
CA TRP A 58 -8.03 0.84 7.88
C TRP A 58 -9.32 0.17 8.38
N MET A 59 -9.61 0.25 9.68
CA MET A 59 -10.82 -0.28 10.28
C MET A 59 -12.08 0.46 9.80
N ASP A 60 -11.95 1.74 9.45
CA ASP A 60 -13.08 2.54 8.95
C ASP A 60 -13.53 2.04 7.55
N GLY A 61 -12.65 1.37 6.81
CA GLY A 61 -12.88 0.85 5.46
C GLY A 61 -13.17 -0.66 5.35
N VAL A 62 -13.42 -1.36 6.46
CA VAL A 62 -13.75 -2.81 6.44
C VAL A 62 -15.06 -3.11 7.15
N GLY A 63 -15.63 -4.27 6.84
CA GLY A 63 -16.90 -4.70 7.44
C GLY A 63 -18.12 -3.96 6.91
N PRO A 64 -19.31 -4.27 7.46
CA PRO A 64 -20.59 -3.74 6.95
C PRO A 64 -20.92 -2.33 7.45
N THR A 65 -20.39 -1.92 8.60
CA THR A 65 -20.67 -0.62 9.22
C THR A 65 -19.52 0.32 8.94
N ARG A 66 -19.73 1.30 8.05
CA ARG A 66 -18.72 2.27 7.65
C ARG A 66 -19.25 3.68 7.80
N ASN A 67 -18.42 4.56 8.34
CA ASN A 67 -18.77 5.96 8.58
C ASN A 67 -17.85 6.87 7.77
N PRO A 68 -18.39 7.96 7.20
CA PRO A 68 -17.55 8.97 6.57
C PRO A 68 -16.59 9.62 7.59
N ARG A 69 -15.38 9.93 7.15
CA ARG A 69 -14.34 10.57 7.98
C ARG A 69 -13.82 11.82 7.30
N VAL A 70 -13.43 12.80 8.10
CA VAL A 70 -12.70 13.96 7.59
C VAL A 70 -11.28 13.53 7.28
N GLU A 71 -10.90 13.73 6.04
CA GLU A 71 -9.61 13.42 5.46
C GLU A 71 -8.80 14.72 5.42
N LEU A 72 -7.64 14.73 6.10
CA LEU A 72 -6.91 15.97 6.41
C LEU A 72 -5.95 16.41 5.31
N ALA A 73 -5.43 15.49 4.49
CA ALA A 73 -4.46 15.85 3.45
C ALA A 73 -5.10 16.64 2.31
N TRP A 74 -6.34 16.32 1.97
CA TRP A 74 -7.07 16.93 0.87
C TRP A 74 -8.34 17.67 1.33
N LEU A 75 -8.58 17.72 2.65
CA LEU A 75 -9.70 18.42 3.30
C LEU A 75 -11.05 17.98 2.75
N LYS A 76 -11.20 16.66 2.54
CA LYS A 76 -12.42 16.05 2.00
C LYS A 76 -13.08 15.14 3.03
N THR A 77 -14.31 14.74 2.73
CA THR A 77 -14.97 13.66 3.46
C THR A 77 -14.74 12.36 2.70
N GLU A 78 -14.01 11.43 3.30
CA GLU A 78 -13.85 10.07 2.79
C GLU A 78 -15.04 9.22 3.24
N PRO A 79 -15.88 8.70 2.33
CA PRO A 79 -17.04 7.90 2.71
C PRO A 79 -16.69 6.49 3.24
N ASN A 80 -15.47 6.01 3.01
CA ASN A 80 -14.98 4.67 3.34
C ASN A 80 -15.76 3.52 2.65
N THR A 81 -16.48 3.82 1.56
CA THR A 81 -17.19 2.80 0.78
C THR A 81 -16.26 1.83 0.04
N PHE A 82 -14.98 2.20 -0.05
CA PHE A 82 -13.92 1.38 -0.62
C PHE A 82 -12.77 1.30 0.37
N GLY A 83 -12.40 0.09 0.78
CA GLY A 83 -11.28 -0.15 1.69
C GLY A 83 -10.47 -1.38 1.32
N THR A 84 -9.88 -2.00 2.34
CA THR A 84 -8.97 -3.15 2.21
C THR A 84 -9.54 -4.25 1.33
N ASN A 85 -10.76 -4.69 1.64
CA ASN A 85 -11.36 -5.86 1.00
C ASN A 85 -11.68 -5.58 -0.48
N GLU A 86 -12.29 -4.42 -0.76
CA GLU A 86 -12.66 -4.02 -2.12
C GLU A 86 -11.41 -3.77 -2.99
N PHE A 87 -10.34 -3.22 -2.41
CA PHE A 87 -9.06 -3.07 -3.09
C PHE A 87 -8.47 -4.42 -3.49
N ILE A 88 -8.49 -5.40 -2.58
CA ILE A 88 -7.98 -6.74 -2.87
C ILE A 88 -8.79 -7.41 -3.97
N GLU A 89 -10.12 -7.28 -3.95
CA GLU A 89 -10.97 -7.81 -5.02
C GLU A 89 -10.67 -7.15 -6.36
N TRP A 90 -10.48 -5.83 -6.37
CA TRP A 90 -10.10 -5.11 -7.58
C TRP A 90 -8.74 -5.56 -8.12
N CYS A 91 -7.74 -5.73 -7.24
CA CYS A 91 -6.43 -6.28 -7.59
C CYS A 91 -6.55 -7.67 -8.22
N ARG A 92 -7.34 -8.57 -7.62
CA ARG A 92 -7.60 -9.91 -8.17
C ARG A 92 -8.30 -9.86 -9.53
N ALA A 93 -9.27 -8.96 -9.69
CA ALA A 93 -10.01 -8.80 -10.95
C ALA A 93 -9.18 -8.20 -12.10
N THR A 94 -8.06 -7.55 -11.77
CA THR A 94 -7.15 -6.87 -12.71
C THR A 94 -5.79 -7.54 -12.87
N ASP A 95 -5.54 -8.66 -12.18
CA ASP A 95 -4.24 -9.37 -12.15
C ASP A 95 -3.08 -8.47 -11.69
N VAL A 96 -3.34 -7.68 -10.64
CA VAL A 96 -2.41 -6.73 -10.04
C VAL A 96 -2.10 -7.18 -8.62
N GLU A 97 -0.83 -7.18 -8.20
CA GLU A 97 -0.47 -7.45 -6.82
C GLU A 97 -0.73 -6.20 -5.93
N PRO A 98 -1.35 -6.36 -4.76
CA PRO A 98 -1.58 -5.26 -3.84
C PRO A 98 -0.27 -4.83 -3.15
N PHE A 99 -0.07 -3.52 -3.02
CA PHE A 99 1.01 -2.91 -2.24
C PHE A 99 0.40 -1.96 -1.21
N PHE A 100 0.30 -2.41 0.04
CA PHE A 100 -0.34 -1.60 1.08
C PHE A 100 0.59 -0.53 1.66
N CYS A 101 0.06 0.64 2.01
CA CYS A 101 0.78 1.66 2.76
C CYS A 101 0.23 1.78 4.17
N LEU A 102 1.09 1.62 5.18
CA LEU A 102 0.70 1.72 6.57
C LEU A 102 0.63 3.19 7.01
N ASN A 103 -0.34 3.52 7.87
CA ASN A 103 -0.41 4.82 8.52
C ASN A 103 0.70 4.93 9.58
N MET A 104 1.75 5.69 9.25
CA MET A 104 2.83 6.06 10.18
C MET A 104 2.74 7.53 10.62
N GLY A 105 1.64 8.21 10.27
CA GLY A 105 1.34 9.57 10.70
C GLY A 105 0.65 9.55 12.07
N THR A 106 -0.67 9.50 12.05
CA THR A 106 -1.50 9.39 13.27
C THR A 106 -1.64 7.97 13.79
N GLY A 107 -1.31 6.97 12.98
CA GLY A 107 -1.39 5.55 13.33
C GLY A 107 -0.29 5.10 14.27
N ASP A 108 -0.44 3.91 14.84
CA ASP A 108 0.58 3.30 15.70
C ASP A 108 0.97 1.88 15.23
N LEU A 109 1.98 1.31 15.88
CA LEU A 109 2.43 -0.04 15.53
C LEU A 109 1.34 -1.11 15.74
N ARG A 110 0.43 -0.91 16.71
CA ARG A 110 -0.64 -1.89 16.97
C ARG A 110 -1.62 -1.90 15.82
N GLU A 111 -1.99 -0.72 15.31
CA GLU A 111 -2.83 -0.57 14.12
C GLU A 111 -2.19 -1.25 12.91
N ALA A 112 -0.89 -1.01 12.68
CA ALA A 112 -0.16 -1.64 11.58
C ALA A 112 -0.13 -3.18 11.68
N LEU A 113 0.21 -3.72 12.86
CA LEU A 113 0.23 -5.16 13.08
C LEU A 113 -1.16 -5.78 12.96
N ALA A 114 -2.19 -5.10 13.44
CA ALA A 114 -3.58 -5.54 13.32
C ALA A 114 -4.00 -5.68 11.86
N TRP A 115 -3.61 -4.72 11.01
CA TRP A 115 -3.95 -4.78 9.59
C TRP A 115 -3.22 -5.90 8.85
N ILE A 116 -1.95 -6.13 9.16
CA ILE A 116 -1.18 -7.25 8.59
C ILE A 116 -1.76 -8.57 9.07
N GLU A 117 -2.14 -8.70 10.34
CA GLU A 117 -2.81 -9.88 10.87
C GLU A 117 -4.13 -10.12 10.14
N TYR A 118 -4.96 -9.07 9.99
CA TYR A 118 -6.21 -9.12 9.23
C TYR A 118 -5.97 -9.64 7.82
N CYS A 119 -4.96 -9.12 7.11
CA CYS A 119 -4.68 -9.46 5.73
C CYS A 119 -4.03 -10.83 5.53
N ASN A 120 -3.10 -11.24 6.38
CA ASN A 120 -2.18 -12.34 6.06
C ASN A 120 -2.27 -13.53 7.00
N ASN A 121 -2.83 -13.37 8.21
CA ASN A 121 -2.84 -14.45 9.19
C ASN A 121 -4.03 -15.40 8.97
N ASP A 122 -3.80 -16.71 9.06
CA ASP A 122 -4.84 -17.75 8.99
C ASP A 122 -5.08 -18.45 10.35
N THR A 123 -4.44 -17.98 11.42
CA THR A 123 -4.71 -18.52 12.76
C THR A 123 -6.11 -18.13 13.28
N ASN A 124 -6.50 -18.73 14.40
CA ASN A 124 -7.70 -18.36 15.14
C ASN A 124 -7.42 -17.14 16.03
N SER A 125 -7.08 -16.01 15.41
CA SER A 125 -6.74 -14.75 16.07
C SER A 125 -7.81 -13.69 15.83
N LEU A 126 -7.77 -12.60 16.61
CA LEU A 126 -8.80 -11.56 16.58
C LEU A 126 -9.03 -11.01 15.18
N TYR A 127 -7.98 -10.55 14.51
CA TYR A 127 -8.13 -9.86 13.22
C TYR A 127 -8.28 -10.83 12.05
N ALA A 128 -7.73 -12.04 12.15
CA ALA A 128 -8.02 -13.12 11.20
C ALA A 128 -9.51 -13.51 11.25
N ASN A 129 -10.09 -13.66 12.44
CA ASN A 129 -11.52 -13.93 12.60
C ASN A 129 -12.39 -12.75 12.19
N LEU A 130 -11.92 -11.52 12.41
CA LEU A 130 -12.60 -10.33 11.92
C LEU A 130 -12.70 -10.36 10.38
N ARG A 131 -11.59 -10.66 9.68
CA ARG A 131 -11.58 -10.87 8.22
C ARG A 131 -12.60 -11.93 7.79
N ARG A 132 -12.64 -13.08 8.46
CA ARG A 132 -13.62 -14.15 8.19
C ARG A 132 -15.06 -13.66 8.38
N SER A 133 -15.33 -12.92 9.45
CA SER A 133 -16.65 -12.35 9.71
C SER A 133 -17.10 -11.32 8.66
N HIS A 134 -16.15 -10.70 7.94
CA HIS A 134 -16.41 -9.82 6.81
C HIS A 134 -16.60 -10.57 5.48
N GLY A 135 -16.61 -11.91 5.49
CA GLY A 135 -16.83 -12.75 4.29
C GLY A 135 -15.56 -13.25 3.61
N TYR A 136 -14.38 -12.96 4.15
CA TYR A 136 -13.10 -13.35 3.54
C TYR A 136 -12.42 -14.44 4.35
N GLU A 137 -12.79 -15.70 4.07
CA GLU A 137 -12.29 -16.85 4.83
C GLU A 137 -10.76 -16.97 4.78
N LYS A 138 -10.21 -16.97 3.56
CA LYS A 138 -8.79 -17.11 3.30
C LYS A 138 -8.05 -15.78 3.47
N PRO A 139 -6.78 -15.79 3.91
CA PRO A 139 -5.93 -14.60 3.89
C PRO A 139 -5.83 -13.98 2.49
N HIS A 140 -5.66 -12.67 2.47
CA HIS A 140 -5.36 -11.89 1.27
C HIS A 140 -3.93 -12.10 0.76
N ASN A 141 -2.99 -12.50 1.64
CA ASN A 141 -1.58 -12.77 1.32
C ASN A 141 -0.86 -11.58 0.67
N VAL A 142 -1.02 -10.39 1.25
CA VAL A 142 -0.38 -9.18 0.74
C VAL A 142 1.11 -9.22 1.03
N LYS A 143 1.92 -9.16 -0.03
CA LYS A 143 3.38 -9.28 0.08
C LYS A 143 4.07 -7.95 0.31
N TYR A 144 3.56 -6.86 -0.24
CA TYR A 144 4.25 -5.57 -0.28
C TYR A 144 3.61 -4.58 0.70
N TRP A 145 4.42 -4.00 1.59
CA TRP A 145 3.98 -3.05 2.60
C TRP A 145 4.95 -1.87 2.71
N CYS A 146 4.42 -0.65 2.64
CA CYS A 146 5.15 0.60 2.79
C CYS A 146 5.06 1.06 4.24
N LEU A 147 6.19 1.36 4.86
CA LEU A 147 6.23 1.95 6.19
C LEU A 147 6.05 3.46 6.07
N GLY A 148 4.79 3.91 6.02
CA GLY A 148 4.42 5.33 5.94
C GLY A 148 4.45 5.92 4.54
N ASN A 149 4.29 7.24 4.46
CA ASN A 149 4.43 8.04 3.25
C ASN A 149 5.23 9.32 3.56
N GLU A 150 6.37 9.51 2.90
CA GLU A 150 7.16 10.76 2.92
C GLU A 150 7.31 11.42 4.30
N VAL A 151 7.50 10.62 5.36
CA VAL A 151 7.50 11.07 6.77
C VAL A 151 8.54 12.14 7.11
N TYR A 152 9.40 12.50 6.15
CA TYR A 152 10.37 13.60 6.22
C TYR A 152 9.80 14.98 5.86
N GLY A 153 8.60 15.09 5.28
CA GLY A 153 8.06 16.35 4.76
C GLY A 153 7.32 17.18 5.82
N ASP A 154 7.45 18.51 5.79
CA ASP A 154 6.75 19.44 6.72
C ASP A 154 5.23 19.51 6.51
N TRP A 155 4.75 18.95 5.40
CA TRP A 155 3.33 18.83 5.08
C TRP A 155 2.70 17.52 5.59
N GLN A 156 3.48 16.59 6.13
CA GLN A 156 2.94 15.36 6.69
C GLN A 156 2.34 15.60 8.08
N VAL A 157 1.25 14.88 8.37
CA VAL A 157 0.50 15.01 9.63
C VAL A 157 1.32 14.54 10.85
N ALA A 158 2.25 13.59 10.68
CA ALA A 158 3.27 13.30 11.69
C ALA A 158 4.61 12.90 11.04
N GLN A 159 5.70 13.49 11.56
CA GLN A 159 7.08 13.22 11.17
C GLN A 159 7.73 12.30 12.22
N ASP A 160 8.40 11.20 11.83
CA ASP A 160 9.17 10.39 12.80
C ASP A 160 10.21 9.44 12.15
N SER A 161 10.98 8.76 13.03
CA SER A 161 12.10 7.83 12.84
C SER A 161 11.77 6.39 13.29
N LYS A 162 10.48 6.03 13.32
CA LYS A 162 9.94 4.82 13.96
C LYS A 162 10.08 3.54 13.14
N GLU A 163 10.66 3.60 11.96
CA GLU A 163 10.53 2.57 10.93
C GLU A 163 11.26 1.27 11.28
N ASN A 164 12.43 1.39 11.95
CA ASN A 164 13.28 0.24 12.26
C ASN A 164 12.67 -0.73 13.28
N TYR A 165 11.96 -0.22 14.29
CA TYR A 165 11.30 -1.08 15.27
C TYR A 165 10.03 -1.73 14.68
N ALA A 166 9.26 -0.97 13.89
CA ALA A 166 8.10 -1.47 13.20
C ALA A 166 8.45 -2.63 12.25
N ALA A 167 9.52 -2.49 11.47
CA ALA A 167 9.98 -3.52 10.54
C ALA A 167 10.28 -4.86 11.24
N LYS A 168 10.89 -4.82 12.43
CA LYS A 168 11.20 -6.03 13.22
C LYS A 168 9.91 -6.71 13.70
N ALA A 169 8.99 -5.95 14.28
CA ALA A 169 7.72 -6.50 14.78
C ALA A 169 6.87 -7.09 13.66
N ILE A 170 6.79 -6.41 12.52
CA ILE A 170 6.06 -6.88 11.34
C ILE A 170 6.63 -8.20 10.83
N ARG A 171 7.95 -8.33 10.71
CA ARG A 171 8.58 -9.59 10.26
C ARG A 171 8.45 -10.74 11.26
N LEU A 172 8.23 -10.46 12.54
CA LEU A 172 7.90 -11.49 13.53
C LEU A 172 6.47 -12.01 13.33
N LEU A 173 5.55 -11.14 12.91
CA LEU A 173 4.17 -11.51 12.61
C LEU A 173 4.06 -12.26 11.27
N ASP A 174 4.73 -11.76 10.22
CA ASP A 174 4.79 -12.38 8.91
C ASP A 174 6.18 -12.18 8.30
N PRO A 175 7.05 -13.21 8.30
CA PRO A 175 8.41 -13.10 7.77
C PRO A 175 8.47 -13.04 6.24
N THR A 176 7.35 -13.27 5.54
CA THR A 176 7.30 -13.34 4.07
C THR A 176 7.09 -11.98 3.40
N VAL A 177 6.74 -10.96 4.17
CA VAL A 177 6.47 -9.61 3.64
C VAL A 177 7.74 -8.91 3.16
N LYS A 178 7.56 -8.07 2.13
CA LYS A 178 8.54 -7.14 1.59
C LYS A 178 8.18 -5.74 2.07
N LEU A 179 9.06 -5.18 2.90
CA LEU A 179 8.89 -3.85 3.46
C LEU A 179 9.63 -2.82 2.61
N VAL A 180 8.95 -1.73 2.28
CA VAL A 180 9.50 -0.56 1.59
C VAL A 180 9.53 0.61 2.56
N LEU A 181 10.71 1.19 2.76
CA LEU A 181 10.92 2.38 3.59
C LEU A 181 10.70 3.65 2.76
N CYS A 182 10.25 4.71 3.41
CA CYS A 182 10.16 6.02 2.79
C CYS A 182 11.54 6.68 2.74
N GLY A 183 12.15 6.72 1.57
CA GLY A 183 13.32 7.55 1.32
C GLY A 183 12.92 8.95 0.84
N LYS A 184 13.78 9.93 1.11
CA LYS A 184 13.66 11.33 0.66
C LYS A 184 14.32 11.56 -0.70
N HIS A 185 15.44 10.89 -0.94
CA HIS A 185 16.27 11.14 -2.12
C HIS A 185 16.47 9.91 -3.02
N GLY A 186 15.89 8.75 -2.64
CA GLY A 186 15.85 7.56 -3.48
C GLY A 186 17.19 6.85 -3.69
N TYR A 187 18.26 7.25 -2.99
CA TYR A 187 19.58 6.64 -3.15
C TYR A 187 20.05 5.90 -1.88
N ASN A 188 19.89 6.43 -0.66
CA ASN A 188 20.56 5.85 0.54
C ASN A 188 19.80 5.99 1.90
N ASP A 189 18.48 6.20 1.91
CA ASP A 189 17.74 6.42 3.18
C ASP A 189 17.21 5.10 3.78
#